data_AF-A0A1F3B9Z2-F1
#
_entry.id   AF-A0A1F3B9Z2-F1
#
_cell.length_a   1.000
_cell.length_b   1.000
_cell.length_c   1.000
_cell.angle_alpha   90.00
_cell.angle_beta   90.00
_cell.angle_gamma   90.00
#
_symmetry.space_group_name_H-M   'P 1'
#
loop_
_entity.id
_entity.type
_entity.pdbx_description
1 polymer ?
#
loop_
_entity_poly.entity_id
_entity_poly.type
_entity_poly.pdbx_seq_one_letter_code
_entity_poly.pdbx_strand_id
1 'polypeptide(L)'
;MAVLTTVLTANGYSQVQAQQASPQVRQMALYMVRFGYNGTQGGPDIVVNQGDTVRLTLISNDTVNHDWVLDASSPSPYNVKSARIRNVGNTTTVELVANFPGTFKYYCSVGAPGMTTHRQRGMEGNFIVNALPSADLSAQVKTLDDQVQSLVSSVNDQMSQQKAALDTLSSQISVLLALSAAAIILSIVAIALSISASRKKTDRVS
;
A
#
# COMPACT_ATOMS: atom_id res chain seq x y z
N MET A 1 7.87 -12.25 -43.63
CA MET A 1 6.91 -11.82 -42.60
C MET A 1 7.24 -12.56 -41.31
N ALA A 2 7.93 -11.90 -40.38
CA ALA A 2 8.19 -12.43 -39.05
C ALA A 2 7.35 -11.61 -38.07
N VAL A 3 6.34 -12.23 -37.49
CA VAL A 3 5.52 -11.65 -36.43
C VAL A 3 6.38 -11.74 -35.16
N LEU A 4 6.95 -10.60 -34.73
CA LEU A 4 7.54 -10.49 -33.39
C LEU A 4 6.39 -10.37 -32.38
N THR A 5 5.95 -11.52 -31.88
CA THR A 5 5.04 -11.61 -30.74
C THR A 5 5.86 -11.40 -29.46
N THR A 6 6.04 -10.16 -29.04
CA THR A 6 6.57 -9.88 -27.70
C THR A 6 5.42 -9.91 -26.71
N VAL A 7 5.27 -11.05 -26.05
CA VAL A 7 4.48 -11.18 -24.83
C VAL A 7 5.19 -10.35 -23.76
N LEU A 8 4.71 -9.14 -23.46
CA LEU A 8 5.09 -8.46 -22.22
C LEU A 8 4.41 -9.21 -21.08
N THR A 9 5.18 -10.10 -20.46
CA THR A 9 4.87 -10.65 -19.15
C THR A 9 4.67 -9.49 -18.18
N ALA A 10 3.44 -9.36 -17.69
CA ALA A 10 3.07 -8.48 -16.59
C ALA A 10 3.80 -8.91 -15.31
N ASN A 11 5.05 -8.48 -15.15
CA ASN A 11 5.81 -8.61 -13.91
C ASN A 11 6.13 -7.20 -13.42
N GLY A 12 5.17 -6.61 -12.71
CA GLY A 12 5.32 -5.30 -12.07
C GLY A 12 4.43 -5.10 -10.85
N TYR A 13 3.31 -5.84 -10.76
CA TYR A 13 2.44 -5.81 -9.58
C TYR A 13 2.91 -6.78 -8.50
N SER A 14 4.20 -6.74 -8.16
CA SER A 14 4.68 -7.38 -6.93
C SER A 14 4.66 -6.35 -5.80
N GLN A 15 3.63 -6.52 -4.95
CA GLN A 15 3.70 -6.32 -3.51
C GLN A 15 4.14 -4.94 -3.04
N VAL A 16 3.33 -3.92 -3.31
CA VAL A 16 3.10 -2.90 -2.28
C VAL A 16 1.88 -3.35 -1.47
N GLN A 17 2.01 -4.51 -0.81
CA GLN A 17 1.16 -4.80 0.33
C GLN A 17 1.56 -3.79 1.40
N ALA A 18 0.92 -2.63 1.38
CA ALA A 18 0.76 -1.84 2.58
C ALA A 18 0.18 -2.81 3.60
N GLN A 19 1.00 -3.24 4.54
CA GLN A 19 0.57 -3.97 5.70
C GLN A 19 -0.22 -2.97 6.55
N GLN A 20 -1.42 -2.60 6.07
CA GLN A 20 -2.50 -2.17 6.95
C GLN A 20 -2.60 -3.31 7.95
N ALA A 21 -2.14 -3.07 9.17
CA ALA A 21 -2.36 -4.01 10.25
C ALA A 21 -3.89 -4.17 10.32
N SER A 22 -4.38 -5.29 9.79
CA SER A 22 -5.80 -5.60 9.85
C SER A 22 -6.19 -5.56 11.32
N PRO A 23 -7.31 -4.92 11.72
CA PRO A 23 -7.69 -4.79 13.12
C PRO A 23 -7.50 -6.13 13.86
N GLN A 24 -6.52 -6.19 14.76
CA GLN A 24 -6.24 -7.41 15.52
C GLN A 24 -7.01 -7.38 16.82
N VAL A 25 -7.52 -8.54 17.24
CA VAL A 25 -8.03 -8.69 18.60
C VAL A 25 -6.86 -9.02 19.52
N ARG A 26 -6.48 -8.06 20.37
CA ARG A 26 -5.40 -8.19 21.35
C ARG A 26 -5.99 -8.62 22.69
N GLN A 27 -5.95 -9.92 22.95
CA GLN A 27 -6.38 -10.49 24.23
C GLN A 27 -5.22 -10.53 25.21
N MET A 28 -5.46 -10.08 26.44
CA MET A 28 -4.48 -10.18 27.52
C MET A 28 -5.16 -10.22 28.89
N ALA A 29 -4.43 -10.68 29.90
CA ALA A 29 -4.91 -10.78 31.28
C ALA A 29 -4.05 -9.97 32.24
N LEU A 30 -4.69 -9.31 33.20
CA LEU A 30 -4.03 -8.60 34.29
C LEU A 30 -4.50 -9.14 35.63
N TYR A 31 -3.56 -9.55 36.47
CA TYR A 31 -3.81 -9.97 37.84
C TYR A 31 -3.72 -8.77 38.78
N MET A 32 -4.83 -8.39 39.41
CA MET A 32 -4.87 -7.23 40.31
C MET A 32 -4.58 -7.69 41.74
N VAL A 33 -3.54 -7.10 42.33
CA VAL A 33 -3.06 -7.46 43.67
C VAL A 33 -2.44 -6.25 44.36
N ARG A 34 -2.83 -6.03 45.62
CA ARG A 34 -2.36 -4.92 46.47
C ARG A 34 -2.57 -3.55 45.78
N PHE A 35 -1.51 -2.93 45.29
CA PHE A 35 -1.55 -1.61 44.62
C PHE A 35 -0.92 -1.70 43.23
N GLY A 36 -1.15 -2.80 42.53
CA GLY A 36 -0.61 -3.00 41.20
C GLY A 36 -1.23 -4.17 40.47
N TYR A 37 -0.60 -4.46 39.32
CA TYR A 37 -1.01 -5.48 38.38
C TYR A 37 0.15 -6.47 38.20
N ASN A 38 -0.17 -7.74 37.95
CA ASN A 38 0.80 -8.82 37.72
C ASN A 38 1.88 -8.96 38.81
N GLY A 39 1.55 -8.64 40.06
CA GLY A 39 2.47 -8.76 41.19
C GLY A 39 3.49 -7.63 41.32
N THR A 40 3.47 -6.62 40.45
CA THR A 40 4.34 -5.45 40.54
C THR A 40 3.68 -4.29 41.28
N GLN A 41 4.46 -3.30 41.74
CA GLN A 41 3.91 -1.99 42.11
C GLN A 41 3.65 -1.21 40.82
N GLY A 42 2.38 -0.85 40.58
CA GLY A 42 1.93 -0.40 39.26
C GLY A 42 1.66 -1.55 38.29
N GLY A 43 1.49 -1.22 37.02
CA GLY A 43 1.13 -2.19 35.98
C GLY A 43 2.02 -2.13 34.74
N PRO A 44 2.02 -3.21 33.93
CA PRO A 44 2.82 -3.29 32.72
C PRO A 44 2.36 -2.29 31.67
N ASP A 45 3.24 -1.98 30.73
CA ASP A 45 2.84 -1.28 29.51
C ASP A 45 1.97 -2.20 28.65
N ILE A 46 0.79 -1.68 28.28
CA ILE A 46 -0.09 -2.30 27.29
C ILE A 46 0.19 -1.62 25.96
N VAL A 47 0.93 -2.30 25.08
CA VAL A 47 1.34 -1.76 23.78
C VAL A 47 0.51 -2.39 22.67
N VAL A 48 -0.24 -1.57 21.94
CA VAL A 48 -1.12 -1.98 20.85
C VAL A 48 -0.96 -1.02 19.66
N ASN A 49 -1.48 -1.41 18.50
CA ASN A 49 -1.48 -0.54 17.33
C ASN A 49 -2.82 0.18 17.21
N GLN A 50 -2.81 1.35 16.58
CA GLN A 50 -4.04 2.06 16.28
C GLN A 50 -4.99 1.15 15.48
N GLY A 51 -6.25 1.08 15.89
CA GLY A 51 -7.28 0.22 15.29
C GLY A 51 -7.35 -1.20 15.87
N ASP A 52 -6.42 -1.62 16.73
CA ASP A 52 -6.55 -2.90 17.45
C ASP A 52 -7.80 -2.89 18.36
N THR A 53 -8.50 -4.02 18.43
CA THR A 53 -9.52 -4.27 19.47
C THR A 53 -8.84 -4.92 20.66
N VAL A 54 -8.81 -4.22 21.79
CA VAL A 54 -8.17 -4.69 23.02
C VAL A 54 -9.21 -5.34 23.91
N ARG A 55 -8.99 -6.60 24.30
CA ARG A 55 -9.81 -7.33 25.26
C ARG A 55 -8.98 -7.69 26.49
N LEU A 56 -9.25 -7.01 27.59
CA LEU A 56 -8.56 -7.16 28.87
C LEU A 56 -9.38 -8.03 29.82
N THR A 57 -8.85 -9.20 30.19
CA THR A 57 -9.39 -10.00 31.30
C THR A 57 -8.71 -9.59 32.59
N LEU A 58 -9.47 -9.00 33.51
CA LEU A 58 -8.98 -8.59 34.81
C LEU A 58 -9.29 -9.69 35.82
N ILE A 59 -8.29 -10.13 36.57
CA ILE A 59 -8.38 -11.24 37.52
C ILE A 59 -8.02 -10.71 38.91
N SER A 60 -8.91 -10.82 39.88
CA SER A 60 -8.62 -10.45 41.26
C SER A 60 -7.72 -11.51 41.91
N ASN A 61 -6.65 -11.07 42.55
CA ASN A 61 -5.70 -11.94 43.26
C ASN A 61 -5.52 -11.51 44.73
N ASP A 62 -6.50 -10.79 45.28
CA ASP A 62 -6.60 -10.47 46.70
C ASP A 62 -8.07 -10.29 47.13
N THR A 63 -8.29 -9.82 48.36
CA THR A 63 -9.62 -9.61 48.94
C THR A 63 -10.11 -8.17 48.85
N VAL A 64 -9.34 -7.28 48.22
CA VAL A 64 -9.66 -5.86 48.10
C VAL A 64 -10.36 -5.60 46.77
N ASN A 65 -11.23 -4.59 46.72
CA ASN A 65 -11.81 -4.16 45.45
C ASN A 65 -10.74 -3.52 44.57
N HIS A 66 -10.73 -3.90 43.30
CA HIS A 66 -9.97 -3.27 42.24
C HIS A 66 -10.88 -3.00 41.04
N ASP A 67 -10.56 -1.95 40.30
CA ASP A 67 -11.06 -1.73 38.96
C ASP A 67 -9.92 -1.27 38.04
N TRP A 68 -10.23 -1.20 36.75
CA TRP A 68 -9.36 -0.66 35.72
C TRP A 68 -10.09 0.48 35.02
N VAL A 69 -9.44 1.62 34.91
CA VAL A 69 -10.01 2.84 34.33
C VAL A 69 -9.01 3.44 33.33
N LEU A 70 -9.54 3.87 32.19
CA LEU A 70 -8.84 4.66 31.17
C LEU A 70 -9.79 5.78 30.75
N ASP A 71 -9.64 6.95 31.37
CA ASP A 71 -10.58 8.08 31.25
C ASP A 71 -9.90 9.47 31.29
N ALA A 72 -10.70 10.52 31.14
CA ALA A 72 -10.25 11.91 31.16
C ALA A 72 -9.55 12.33 32.48
N SER A 73 -9.75 11.61 33.59
CA SER A 73 -9.04 11.84 34.86
C SER A 73 -7.56 11.43 34.78
N SER A 74 -7.14 10.79 33.69
CA SER A 74 -5.74 10.63 33.33
C SER A 74 -5.50 10.98 31.86
N PRO A 75 -5.57 12.28 31.54
CA PRO A 75 -6.04 12.89 30.29
C PRO A 75 -6.05 11.94 29.07
N SER A 76 -6.96 10.97 29.11
CA SER A 76 -7.15 9.99 28.05
C SER A 76 -8.36 10.38 27.21
N PRO A 77 -8.33 10.19 25.88
CA PRO A 77 -9.48 10.40 25.00
C PRO A 77 -10.53 9.30 25.12
N TYR A 78 -10.20 8.19 25.81
CA TYR A 78 -11.12 7.10 26.09
C TYR A 78 -11.98 7.42 27.32
N ASN A 79 -13.10 6.72 27.47
CA ASN A 79 -13.94 6.75 28.67
C ASN A 79 -14.36 5.32 29.02
N VAL A 80 -13.40 4.51 29.45
CA VAL A 80 -13.58 3.07 29.65
C VAL A 80 -13.28 2.71 31.10
N LYS A 81 -14.17 1.92 31.71
CA LYS A 81 -14.06 1.48 33.08
C LYS A 81 -14.57 0.05 33.25
N SER A 82 -13.85 -0.76 34.02
CA SER A 82 -14.30 -2.09 34.41
C SER A 82 -15.32 -2.05 35.54
N ALA A 83 -16.06 -3.16 35.70
CA ALA A 83 -16.68 -3.45 36.99
C ALA A 83 -15.62 -3.58 38.09
N ARG A 84 -15.99 -3.26 39.32
CA ARG A 84 -15.14 -3.54 40.49
C ARG A 84 -15.18 -5.02 40.81
N ILE A 85 -14.03 -5.63 40.99
CA ILE A 85 -13.90 -7.03 41.38
C ILE A 85 -13.00 -7.18 42.60
N ARG A 86 -13.28 -8.22 43.39
CA ARG A 86 -12.55 -8.61 44.59
C ARG A 86 -12.63 -10.12 44.76
N ASN A 87 -11.90 -10.67 45.70
CA ASN A 87 -11.76 -12.10 46.01
C ASN A 87 -10.99 -12.84 44.91
N VAL A 88 -10.01 -13.63 45.36
CA VAL A 88 -9.12 -14.40 44.50
C VAL A 88 -9.91 -15.24 43.49
N GLY A 89 -9.56 -15.11 42.22
CA GLY A 89 -10.13 -15.88 41.12
C GLY A 89 -11.34 -15.22 40.43
N ASN A 90 -11.93 -14.18 41.01
CA ASN A 90 -13.01 -13.44 40.33
C ASN A 90 -12.47 -12.66 39.14
N THR A 91 -13.26 -12.58 38.07
CA THR A 91 -12.85 -11.94 36.81
C THR A 91 -13.87 -10.96 36.26
N THR A 92 -13.42 -9.92 35.56
CA THR A 92 -14.24 -9.10 34.66
C THR A 92 -13.49 -8.84 33.36
N THR A 93 -14.20 -8.50 32.29
CA THR A 93 -13.58 -8.14 31.01
C THR A 93 -13.86 -6.68 30.66
N VAL A 94 -12.88 -6.03 30.04
CA VAL A 94 -13.01 -4.73 29.38
C VAL A 94 -12.65 -4.90 27.91
N GLU A 95 -13.42 -4.29 27.02
CA GLU A 95 -13.13 -4.24 25.59
C GLU A 95 -13.16 -2.80 25.07
N LEU A 96 -12.18 -2.42 24.26
CA LEU A 96 -12.11 -1.12 23.59
C LEU A 96 -11.37 -1.22 22.27
N VAL A 97 -11.64 -0.27 21.36
CA VAL A 97 -10.84 -0.11 20.13
C VAL A 97 -9.82 1.01 20.34
N ALA A 98 -8.55 0.74 20.07
CA ALA A 98 -7.44 1.67 20.27
C ALA A 98 -7.37 2.70 19.12
N ASN A 99 -8.28 3.66 19.06
CA ASN A 99 -8.41 4.58 17.92
C ASN A 99 -7.48 5.81 17.96
N PHE A 100 -6.97 6.16 19.14
CA PHE A 100 -6.19 7.37 19.36
C PHE A 100 -4.73 7.01 19.64
N PRO A 101 -3.79 7.31 18.72
CA PRO A 101 -2.36 7.16 18.96
C PRO A 101 -1.90 8.02 20.13
N GLY A 102 -0.99 7.50 20.93
CA GLY A 102 -0.46 8.21 22.09
C GLY A 102 -0.18 7.29 23.27
N THR A 103 0.27 7.89 24.36
CA THR A 103 0.49 7.19 25.64
C THR A 103 -0.44 7.76 26.68
N PHE A 104 -1.24 6.90 27.30
CA PHE A 104 -2.24 7.24 28.31
C PHE A 104 -1.97 6.42 29.57
N LYS A 105 -2.46 6.85 30.74
CA LYS A 105 -2.40 5.98 31.93
C LYS A 105 -3.72 5.28 32.14
N TYR A 106 -3.65 3.97 32.34
CA TYR A 106 -4.72 3.25 33.00
C TYR A 106 -4.43 3.14 34.49
N TYR A 107 -5.47 3.05 35.32
CA TYR A 107 -5.31 3.05 36.77
C TYR A 107 -6.47 2.37 37.51
N CYS A 108 -6.25 2.07 38.79
CA CYS A 108 -7.32 1.66 39.70
C CYS A 108 -7.90 2.86 40.42
N SER A 109 -9.20 3.11 40.24
CA SER A 109 -9.94 4.24 40.81
C SER A 109 -10.45 3.97 42.22
N VAL A 110 -10.22 2.77 42.76
CA VAL A 110 -10.66 2.42 44.11
C VAL A 110 -9.94 3.28 45.14
N GLY A 111 -10.74 3.87 46.01
CA GLY A 111 -10.35 4.66 47.17
C GLY A 111 -11.58 4.91 48.04
N ALA A 112 -11.37 5.24 49.31
CA ALA A 112 -12.43 5.65 50.22
C ALA A 112 -12.38 7.17 50.43
N PRO A 113 -13.51 7.84 50.71
CA PRO A 113 -13.51 9.25 51.08
C PRO A 113 -12.51 9.52 52.23
N GLY A 114 -11.62 10.50 52.03
CA GLY A 114 -10.58 10.84 53.01
C GLY A 114 -9.38 9.88 53.06
N MET A 115 -9.28 8.90 52.15
CA MET A 115 -8.15 7.98 52.07
C MET A 115 -7.44 8.04 50.72
N THR A 116 -6.15 7.70 50.72
CA THR A 116 -5.33 7.58 49.51
C THR A 116 -5.90 6.51 48.57
N THR A 117 -6.09 6.86 47.30
CA THR A 117 -6.57 5.90 46.28
C THR A 117 -5.51 4.87 45.94
N HIS A 118 -5.91 3.74 45.37
CA HIS A 118 -4.97 2.72 44.91
C HIS A 118 -4.02 3.30 43.85
N ARG A 119 -4.53 4.14 42.94
CA ARG A 119 -3.69 4.89 41.98
C ARG A 119 -2.60 5.70 42.68
N GLN A 120 -2.94 6.49 43.70
CA GLN A 120 -1.98 7.29 44.45
C GLN A 120 -0.93 6.44 45.19
N ARG A 121 -1.19 5.15 45.42
CA ARG A 121 -0.23 4.18 45.95
C ARG A 121 0.59 3.46 44.88
N GLY A 122 0.39 3.85 43.62
CA GLY A 122 1.13 3.37 42.46
C GLY A 122 0.34 2.49 41.51
N MET A 123 -0.95 2.20 41.73
CA MET A 123 -1.72 1.28 40.89
C MET A 123 -2.14 1.88 39.55
N GLU A 124 -1.16 2.14 38.69
CA GLU A 124 -1.31 2.61 37.32
C GLU A 124 -0.23 2.04 36.39
N GLY A 125 -0.48 2.08 35.09
CA GLY A 125 0.46 1.68 34.04
C GLY A 125 0.19 2.44 32.74
N ASN A 126 1.00 2.23 31.70
CA ASN A 126 0.81 2.90 30.42
C ASN A 126 -0.06 2.07 29.47
N PHE A 127 -1.00 2.73 28.81
CA PHE A 127 -1.69 2.26 27.62
C PHE A 127 -1.11 3.00 26.41
N ILE A 128 -0.31 2.31 25.61
CA ILE A 128 0.47 2.86 24.50
C ILE A 128 -0.16 2.38 23.20
N VAL A 129 -0.66 3.35 22.43
CA VAL A 129 -1.20 3.13 21.09
C VAL A 129 -0.19 3.66 20.09
N ASN A 130 0.52 2.73 19.44
CA ASN A 130 1.37 3.07 18.32
C ASN A 130 0.49 3.61 17.19
N ALA A 131 0.84 4.77 16.65
CA ALA A 131 0.26 5.18 15.39
C ALA A 131 0.52 4.05 14.39
N LEU A 132 -0.52 3.64 13.66
CA LEU A 132 -0.23 2.94 12.43
C LEU A 132 0.65 3.87 11.60
N PRO A 133 1.58 3.33 10.79
CA PRO A 133 2.15 4.14 9.74
C PRO A 133 0.95 4.80 9.07
N SER A 134 0.82 6.11 9.18
CA SER A 134 0.14 6.86 8.14
C SER A 134 0.98 6.48 6.95
N ALA A 135 0.56 5.45 6.21
CA ALA A 135 1.15 5.03 4.95
C ALA A 135 1.53 6.33 4.29
N ASP A 136 2.83 6.68 4.29
CA ASP A 136 3.26 8.08 4.18
C ASP A 136 2.68 8.55 2.86
N LEU A 137 1.55 9.23 2.97
CA LEU A 137 0.68 9.36 1.82
C LEU A 137 1.39 10.28 0.84
N SER A 138 2.25 11.16 1.37
CA SER A 138 3.16 11.98 0.60
C SER A 138 4.26 11.18 -0.10
N ALA A 139 4.89 10.20 0.54
CA ALA A 139 5.88 9.33 -0.11
C ALA A 139 5.24 8.38 -1.14
N GLN A 140 4.05 7.87 -0.86
CA GLN A 140 3.29 7.04 -1.81
C GLN A 140 2.80 7.86 -3.00
N VAL A 141 2.28 9.06 -2.77
CA VAL A 141 1.91 10.01 -3.83
C VAL A 141 3.13 10.40 -4.66
N LYS A 142 4.29 10.65 -4.03
CA LYS A 142 5.53 10.92 -4.76
C LYS A 142 5.97 9.72 -5.62
N THR A 143 5.94 8.52 -5.05
CA THR A 143 6.29 7.30 -5.79
C THR A 143 5.36 7.10 -6.98
N LEU A 144 4.07 7.38 -6.80
CA LEU A 144 3.08 7.29 -7.88
C LEU A 144 3.31 8.36 -8.95
N ASP A 145 3.68 9.58 -8.57
CA ASP A 145 4.03 10.66 -9.52
C ASP A 145 5.27 10.29 -10.34
N ASP A 146 6.33 9.81 -9.69
CA ASP A 146 7.55 9.33 -10.35
C ASP A 146 7.22 8.19 -11.35
N GLN A 147 6.32 7.28 -10.99
CA GLN A 147 5.84 6.20 -11.87
C GLN A 147 5.04 6.72 -13.06
N VAL A 148 4.15 7.70 -12.85
CA VAL A 148 3.38 8.33 -13.93
C VAL A 148 4.31 9.04 -14.91
N GLN A 149 5.30 9.80 -14.42
CA GLN A 149 6.27 10.47 -15.28
C GLN A 149 7.08 9.48 -16.11
N SER A 150 7.55 8.39 -15.50
CA SER A 150 8.26 7.33 -16.23
C SER A 150 7.39 6.71 -17.32
N LEU A 151 6.11 6.47 -17.04
CA LEU A 151 5.18 5.91 -18.02
C LEU A 151 4.93 6.90 -19.18
N VAL A 152 4.77 8.18 -18.88
CA VAL A 152 4.59 9.25 -19.89
C VAL A 152 5.81 9.33 -20.81
N SER A 153 7.03 9.30 -20.26
CA SER A 153 8.25 9.29 -21.07
C SER A 153 8.31 8.05 -21.98
N SER A 154 8.01 6.87 -21.44
CA SER A 154 8.01 5.63 -22.23
C SER A 154 7.00 5.68 -23.39
N VAL A 155 5.81 6.23 -23.18
CA VAL A 155 4.79 6.37 -24.23
C VAL A 155 5.26 7.36 -25.31
N ASN A 156 5.87 8.48 -24.90
CA ASN A 156 6.41 9.46 -25.86
C ASN A 156 7.53 8.87 -26.71
N ASP A 157 8.43 8.10 -26.12
CA ASP A 157 9.51 7.43 -26.84
C ASP A 157 8.97 6.41 -27.84
N GLN A 158 7.98 5.60 -27.44
CA GLN A 158 7.31 4.66 -28.34
C GLN A 158 6.62 5.38 -29.51
N MET A 159 5.95 6.49 -29.25
CA MET A 159 5.27 7.27 -30.29
C MET A 159 6.27 7.89 -31.27
N SER A 160 7.41 8.38 -30.77
CA SER A 160 8.52 8.88 -31.60
C SER A 160 9.11 7.79 -32.50
N GLN A 161 9.34 6.59 -31.96
CA GLN A 161 9.83 5.44 -32.72
C GLN A 161 8.82 5.00 -33.81
N GLN A 162 7.52 4.96 -33.47
CA GLN A 162 6.48 4.65 -34.46
C GLN A 162 6.42 5.69 -35.58
N LYS A 163 6.56 6.98 -35.25
CA LYS A 163 6.62 8.05 -36.25
C LYS A 163 7.84 7.89 -37.18
N ALA A 164 9.02 7.65 -36.63
CA ALA A 164 10.23 7.43 -37.43
C ALA A 164 10.11 6.20 -38.35
N ALA A 165 9.50 5.13 -37.86
CA ALA A 165 9.20 3.94 -38.65
C ALA A 165 8.22 4.25 -39.81
N LEU A 166 7.18 5.06 -39.55
CA LEU A 166 6.23 5.48 -40.57
C LEU A 166 6.88 6.37 -41.64
N ASP A 167 7.74 7.31 -41.24
CA ASP A 167 8.48 8.19 -42.17
C ASP A 167 9.42 7.35 -43.06
N THR A 168 10.08 6.33 -42.48
CA THR A 168 10.91 5.38 -43.22
C THR A 168 10.10 4.58 -44.24
N LEU A 169 8.93 4.08 -43.84
CA LEU A 169 8.05 3.33 -44.73
C LEU A 169 7.54 4.20 -45.89
N SER A 170 7.16 5.45 -45.60
CA SER A 170 6.74 6.43 -46.60
C SER A 170 7.84 6.69 -47.64
N SER A 171 9.08 6.85 -47.17
CA SER A 171 10.25 7.00 -48.05
C SER A 171 10.47 5.76 -48.94
N GLN A 172 10.41 4.55 -48.35
CA GLN A 172 10.55 3.30 -49.10
C GLN A 172 9.47 3.14 -50.19
N ILE A 173 8.22 3.47 -49.89
CA ILE A 173 7.11 3.45 -50.87
C ILE A 173 7.38 4.43 -52.00
N SER A 174 7.83 5.65 -51.67
CA SER A 174 8.13 6.69 -52.68
C SER A 174 9.22 6.26 -53.65
N VAL A 175 10.29 5.64 -53.14
CA VAL A 175 11.38 5.08 -53.94
C VAL A 175 10.87 3.94 -54.83
N LEU A 176 10.09 3.00 -54.26
CA LEU A 176 9.54 1.86 -55.01
C LEU A 176 8.65 2.31 -56.18
N LEU A 177 7.81 3.33 -55.97
CA LEU A 177 6.98 3.92 -57.02
C LEU A 177 7.84 4.52 -58.15
N ALA A 178 8.90 5.26 -57.82
CA ALA A 178 9.82 5.85 -58.80
C ALA A 178 10.54 4.77 -59.65
N LEU A 179 11.01 3.70 -59.01
CA LEU A 179 11.63 2.56 -59.70
C LEU A 179 10.64 1.85 -60.63
N SER A 180 9.40 1.65 -60.19
CA SER A 180 8.37 1.01 -61.02
C SER A 180 8.05 1.83 -62.28
N ALA A 181 7.98 3.16 -62.16
CA ALA A 181 7.77 4.05 -63.30
C ALA A 181 8.92 3.97 -64.31
N ALA A 182 10.18 3.96 -63.83
CA ALA A 182 11.35 3.82 -64.70
C ALA A 182 11.38 2.48 -65.46
N ALA A 183 11.02 1.38 -64.80
CA ALA A 183 10.95 0.06 -65.42
C ALA A 183 9.87 -0.02 -66.53
N ILE A 184 8.71 0.61 -66.30
CA ILE A 184 7.64 0.70 -67.31
C ILE A 184 8.13 1.48 -68.53
N ILE A 185 8.79 2.64 -68.33
CA ILE A 185 9.33 3.46 -69.43
C ILE A 185 10.36 2.66 -70.24
N LEU A 186 11.29 1.99 -69.56
CA LEU A 186 12.33 1.20 -70.24
C LEU A 186 11.73 0.05 -71.07
N SER A 187 10.67 -0.59 -70.55
CA SER A 187 9.95 -1.65 -71.26
C SER A 187 9.28 -1.11 -72.54
N ILE A 188 8.65 0.05 -72.47
CA ILE A 188 8.03 0.72 -73.64
C ILE A 188 9.10 1.05 -74.70
N VAL A 189 10.25 1.59 -74.28
CA VAL A 189 11.37 1.91 -75.18
C VAL A 189 11.93 0.65 -75.85
N ALA A 190 12.11 -0.44 -75.11
CA ALA A 190 12.58 -1.72 -75.65
C ALA A 190 11.62 -2.30 -76.70
N ILE A 191 10.31 -2.23 -76.45
CA ILE A 191 9.28 -2.63 -77.41
C ILE A 191 9.35 -1.77 -78.69
N ALA A 192 9.45 -0.44 -78.55
CA ALA A 192 9.55 0.47 -79.69
C ALA A 192 10.80 0.22 -80.55
N LEU A 193 11.95 -0.02 -79.92
CA LEU A 193 13.20 -0.38 -80.59
C LEU A 193 13.07 -1.72 -81.34
N SER A 194 12.44 -2.71 -80.73
CA SER A 194 12.22 -4.03 -81.35
C SER A 194 11.32 -3.94 -82.59
N ILE A 195 10.25 -3.13 -82.51
CA ILE A 195 9.37 -2.85 -83.66
C ILE A 195 10.14 -2.14 -84.78
N SER A 196 10.95 -1.14 -84.45
CA SER A 196 11.77 -0.39 -85.41
C SER A 196 12.81 -1.28 -86.11
N ALA A 197 13.51 -2.13 -85.35
CA ALA A 197 14.47 -3.10 -85.89
C ALA A 197 13.80 -4.12 -86.81
N SER A 198 12.58 -4.58 -86.48
CA SER A 198 11.80 -5.48 -87.34
C SER A 198 11.46 -4.84 -88.69
N ARG A 199 11.03 -3.56 -88.70
CA ARG A 199 10.71 -2.83 -89.95
C ARG A 199 11.93 -2.67 -90.86
N LYS A 200 13.09 -2.35 -90.26
CA LYS A 200 14.34 -2.18 -91.02
C LYS A 200 14.85 -3.49 -91.65
N LYS A 201 14.45 -4.65 -91.10
CA LYS A 201 14.77 -5.97 -91.63
C LYS A 201 13.86 -6.35 -92.80
N THR A 202 12.58 -5.98 -92.76
CA THR A 202 11.65 -6.17 -93.90
C THR A 202 12.04 -5.32 -95.11
N ASP A 203 12.51 -4.08 -94.90
CA ASP A 203 12.91 -3.17 -95.99
C ASP A 203 14.21 -3.58 -96.70
N ARG A 204 14.99 -4.52 -96.14
CA ARG A 204 16.25 -5.02 -96.73
C ARG A 204 16.10 -6.31 -97.55
N VAL A 205 14.92 -6.94 -97.54
CA VAL A 205 14.66 -8.23 -98.20
C VAL A 205 13.78 -8.06 -99.46
N SER A 206 13.26 -6.85 -99.70
CA SER A 206 12.61 -6.39 -100.93
C SER A 206 13.59 -5.64 -101.83
#